data_AF-A0A0F3JYN5-F1
#
_entry.id   AF-A0A0F3JYN5-F1
#
_cell.length_a   1.000
_cell.length_b   1.000
_cell.length_c   1.000
_cell.angle_alpha   90.00
_cell.angle_beta   90.00
_cell.angle_gamma   90.00
#
_symmetry.space_group_name_H-M   'P 1'
#
loop_
_entity.id
_entity.type
_entity.pdbx_description
1 polymer ?
#
loop_
_entity_poly.entity_id
_entity_poly.type
_entity_poly.pdbx_seq_one_letter_code
_entity_poly.pdbx_strand_id
1 'polypeptide(L)'
;ADHYSQARLFFLSQTAFEQTHIVSALVFELSKVDTEHVRQAVVGHLRHIDNDLAVRVAAGLAMDELPPAPPAKGPVIDHPLSPALQIIGKMK
;
A
#
# COMPACT_ATOMS: atom_id res chain seq x y z
N ALA A 1 16.11 -10.95 -0.21
CA ALA A 1 15.45 -10.50 1.05
C ALA A 1 14.01 -10.19 0.71
N ASP A 2 13.07 -10.66 1.54
CA ASP A 2 11.64 -10.39 1.36
C ASP A 2 11.24 -9.15 2.17
N HIS A 3 10.67 -8.16 1.48
CA HIS A 3 10.27 -6.87 2.04
C HIS A 3 8.78 -6.58 1.87
N TYR A 4 8.03 -7.42 1.15
CA TYR A 4 6.67 -7.08 0.71
C TYR A 4 5.61 -8.09 1.16
N SER A 5 5.95 -9.37 1.35
CA SER A 5 4.94 -10.41 1.63
C SER A 5 4.13 -10.12 2.89
N GLN A 6 4.76 -9.62 3.96
CA GLN A 6 4.06 -9.27 5.20
C GLN A 6 3.22 -8.00 5.09
N ALA A 7 3.70 -6.98 4.37
CA ALA A 7 2.91 -5.78 4.11
C ALA A 7 1.66 -6.11 3.26
N ARG A 8 1.82 -6.99 2.27
CA ARG A 8 0.74 -7.52 1.45
C ARG A 8 -0.27 -8.30 2.27
N LEU A 9 0.20 -9.26 3.09
CA LEU A 9 -0.64 -10.00 4.03
C LEU A 9 -1.43 -9.03 4.93
N PHE A 10 -0.77 -8.02 5.49
CA PHE A 10 -1.41 -7.04 6.35
C PHE A 10 -2.52 -6.29 5.61
N PHE A 11 -2.21 -5.65 4.48
CA PHE A 11 -3.18 -4.85 3.72
C PHE A 11 -4.36 -5.68 3.20
N LEU A 12 -4.11 -6.86 2.65
CA LEU A 12 -5.17 -7.74 2.14
C LEU A 12 -6.03 -8.36 3.25
N SER A 13 -5.52 -8.41 4.47
CA SER A 13 -6.32 -8.89 5.61
C SER A 13 -7.27 -7.82 6.16
N GLN A 14 -7.15 -6.55 5.76
CA GLN A 14 -7.96 -5.46 6.31
C GLN A 14 -9.39 -5.46 5.75
N THR A 15 -10.35 -4.93 6.53
CA THR A 15 -11.68 -4.62 5.98
C THR A 15 -11.61 -3.47 4.97
N ALA A 16 -12.66 -3.29 4.15
CA ALA A 16 -12.70 -2.21 3.16
C ALA A 16 -12.53 -0.80 3.78
N PHE A 17 -13.07 -0.59 4.99
CA PHE A 17 -12.92 0.67 5.72
C PHE A 17 -11.48 0.89 6.18
N GLU A 18 -10.84 -0.15 6.72
CA GLU A 18 -9.45 -0.10 7.17
C GLU A 18 -8.47 0.11 6.00
N GLN A 19 -8.69 -0.57 4.87
CA GLN A 19 -7.92 -0.31 3.65
C GLN A 19 -8.07 1.15 3.19
N THR A 20 -9.28 1.69 3.27
CA THR A 20 -9.54 3.09 2.92
C THR A 20 -8.82 4.05 3.87
N HIS A 21 -8.79 3.77 5.17
CA HIS A 21 -8.00 4.57 6.11
C HIS A 21 -6.50 4.51 5.81
N ILE A 22 -5.96 3.34 5.46
CA ILE A 22 -4.55 3.19 5.07
C ILE A 22 -4.24 4.01 3.81
N VAL A 23 -5.09 3.93 2.78
CA VAL A 23 -4.95 4.73 1.56
C VAL A 23 -4.97 6.22 1.88
N SER A 24 -5.96 6.68 2.64
CA SER A 24 -6.11 8.09 3.02
C SER A 24 -4.90 8.60 3.81
N ALA A 25 -4.35 7.78 4.72
CA ALA A 25 -3.16 8.13 5.47
C ALA A 25 -1.93 8.26 4.56
N LEU A 26 -1.71 7.31 3.66
CA LEU A 26 -0.60 7.37 2.69
C LEU A 26 -0.71 8.61 1.80
N VAL A 27 -1.91 8.93 1.31
CA VAL A 27 -2.16 10.16 0.51
C VAL A 27 -1.87 11.41 1.35
N PHE A 28 -2.39 11.48 2.58
CA PHE A 28 -2.20 12.62 3.45
C PHE A 28 -0.71 12.87 3.75
N GLU A 29 0.02 11.85 4.18
CA GLU A 29 1.45 11.97 4.52
C GLU A 29 2.29 12.31 3.28
N LEU A 30 2.05 11.63 2.15
CA LEU A 30 2.80 11.89 0.92
C LEU A 30 2.48 13.26 0.31
N SER A 31 1.29 13.81 0.53
CA SER A 31 0.94 15.18 0.09
C SER A 31 1.78 16.26 0.78
N LYS A 32 2.46 15.93 1.88
CA LYS A 32 3.36 16.83 2.63
C LYS A 32 4.82 16.68 2.25
N VAL A 33 5.16 15.73 1.38
CA VAL A 33 6.52 15.55 0.87
C VAL A 33 6.67 16.44 -0.36
N ASP A 34 7.50 17.47 -0.29
CA ASP A 34 7.71 18.39 -1.43
C ASP A 34 8.43 17.71 -2.61
N THR A 35 9.36 16.81 -2.30
CA THR A 35 10.22 16.15 -3.28
C THR A 35 9.47 15.09 -4.09
N GLU A 36 9.15 15.39 -5.36
CA GLU A 36 8.31 14.53 -6.20
C GLU A 36 8.84 13.11 -6.38
N HIS A 37 10.13 12.94 -6.68
CA HIS A 37 10.70 11.61 -6.91
C HIS A 37 10.57 10.70 -5.67
N VAL A 38 10.50 11.28 -4.46
CA VAL A 38 10.26 10.52 -3.23
C VAL A 38 8.82 9.99 -3.21
N ARG A 39 7.83 10.83 -3.54
CA ARG A 39 6.43 10.39 -3.66
C ARG A 39 6.29 9.28 -4.71
N GLN A 40 6.90 9.47 -5.89
CA GLN A 40 6.89 8.48 -6.97
C GLN A 40 7.53 7.16 -6.55
N ALA A 41 8.68 7.21 -5.87
CA ALA A 41 9.35 6.01 -5.39
C ALA A 41 8.49 5.23 -4.39
N VAL A 42 7.87 5.91 -3.42
CA VAL A 42 6.98 5.27 -2.43
C VAL A 42 5.79 4.63 -3.12
N VAL A 43 5.10 5.35 -4.01
CA VAL A 43 3.94 4.81 -4.76
C VAL A 43 4.35 3.62 -5.64
N GLY A 44 5.53 3.67 -6.27
CA GLY A 44 6.08 2.54 -7.02
C GLY A 44 6.27 1.30 -6.15
N HIS A 45 6.74 1.44 -4.91
CA HIS A 45 6.85 0.33 -3.96
C HIS A 45 5.50 -0.28 -3.58
N LEU A 46 4.43 0.53 -3.48
CA LEU A 46 3.09 0.03 -3.12
C LEU A 46 2.58 -1.03 -4.11
N ARG A 47 3.05 -1.01 -5.36
CA ARG A 47 2.70 -2.01 -6.39
C ARG A 47 3.12 -3.42 -6.04
N HIS A 48 4.17 -3.59 -5.23
CA HIS A 48 4.58 -4.90 -4.73
C HIS A 48 3.72 -5.40 -3.57
N ILE A 49 3.04 -4.47 -2.88
CA ILE A 49 2.11 -4.78 -1.80
C ILE A 49 0.77 -5.16 -2.41
N ASP A 50 0.17 -4.24 -3.15
CA ASP A 50 -1.08 -4.44 -3.86
C ASP A 50 -1.28 -3.38 -4.96
N ASN A 51 -1.83 -3.79 -6.12
CA ASN A 51 -1.99 -2.86 -7.24
C ASN A 51 -3.14 -1.88 -7.03
N ASP A 52 -4.24 -2.27 -6.39
CA ASP A 52 -5.35 -1.36 -6.07
C ASP A 52 -4.90 -0.30 -5.05
N LEU A 53 -4.14 -0.72 -4.03
CA LEU A 53 -3.51 0.21 -3.09
C LEU A 53 -2.68 1.29 -3.82
N ALA A 54 -1.79 0.87 -4.72
CA ALA A 54 -0.93 1.80 -5.45
C ALA A 54 -1.73 2.76 -6.33
N VAL A 55 -2.74 2.26 -7.06
CA VAL A 55 -3.62 3.08 -7.92
C VAL A 55 -4.39 4.11 -7.10
N ARG A 56 -4.98 3.70 -5.97
CA ARG A 56 -5.76 4.60 -5.12
C ARG A 56 -4.92 5.69 -4.48
N VAL A 57 -3.69 5.37 -4.05
CA VAL A 57 -2.76 6.37 -3.52
C VAL A 57 -2.28 7.32 -4.63
N ALA A 58 -1.94 6.81 -5.82
CA ALA A 58 -1.56 7.64 -6.96
C ALA A 58 -2.68 8.63 -7.36
N ALA A 59 -3.93 8.14 -7.40
CA ALA A 59 -5.08 8.98 -7.69
C ALA A 59 -5.30 10.07 -6.62
N GLY A 60 -5.16 9.73 -5.34
CA GLY A 60 -5.27 10.71 -4.25
C GLY A 60 -4.17 11.78 -4.26
N LEU A 61 -3.02 11.49 -4.87
CA LEU A 61 -1.91 12.41 -5.08
C LEU A 61 -1.95 13.14 -6.42
N ALA A 62 -3.01 12.96 -7.22
CA ALA A 62 -3.17 13.51 -8.56
C ALA A 62 -1.98 13.20 -9.49
N MET A 63 -1.46 11.96 -9.43
CA MET A 63 -0.45 11.48 -10.37
C MET A 63 -1.14 10.97 -11.64
N ASP A 64 -0.75 11.49 -12.81
CA ASP A 64 -1.31 11.09 -14.11
C ASP A 64 -0.97 9.63 -14.48
N GLU A 65 0.21 9.17 -14.07
CA GLU A 65 0.71 7.84 -14.35
C GLU A 65 1.10 7.13 -13.06
N LEU A 66 0.91 5.80 -13.03
CA LEU A 66 1.35 4.98 -11.92
C LEU A 66 2.87 4.74 -12.02
N PRO A 67 3.68 5.22 -11.06
CA PRO A 67 5.13 5.04 -11.10
C PRO A 67 5.53 3.56 -11.23
N PRO A 68 6.62 3.24 -11.93
CA PRO A 68 7.05 1.86 -12.09
C PRO A 68 7.44 1.26 -10.73
N ALA A 69 7.19 -0.04 -10.57
CA ALA A 69 7.65 -0.75 -9.38
C ALA A 69 9.19 -0.88 -9.43
N PRO A 70 9.93 -0.49 -8.38
CA PRO A 70 11.38 -0.67 -8.34
C PRO A 70 11.73 -2.16 -8.27
N PRO A 71 12.98 -2.58 -8.59
CA PRO A 71 13.37 -3.98 -8.51
C PRO A 71 13.18 -4.56 -7.10
N ALA A 72 12.44 -5.67 -7.00
CA ALA A 72 12.29 -6.40 -5.75
C ALA A 72 13.55 -7.24 -5.46
N LYS A 73 13.95 -7.32 -4.17
CA LYS A 73 15.10 -8.15 -3.74
C LYS A 73 14.76 -9.65 -3.55
N GLY A 74 13.51 -10.04 -3.81
CA GLY A 74 13.00 -11.39 -3.65
C GLY A 74 11.56 -11.48 -4.14
N PRO A 75 11.03 -12.70 -4.30
CA PRO A 75 9.63 -12.90 -4.67
C PRO A 75 8.71 -12.38 -3.56
N VAL A 76 7.55 -11.86 -3.96
CA VAL A 76 6.44 -11.59 -3.04
C VAL A 76 5.64 -12.88 -2.89
N ILE A 77 5.42 -13.29 -1.64
CA ILE A 77 4.72 -14.52 -1.28
C ILE A 77 3.31 -14.18 -0.85
N ASP A 78 2.32 -14.83 -1.44
CA ASP A 78 0.93 -14.75 -1.00
C ASP A 78 0.71 -15.65 0.23
N HIS A 79 0.43 -15.03 1.36
CA HIS A 79 0.06 -15.73 2.59
C HIS A 79 -1.48 -15.79 2.74
N PRO A 80 -2.01 -16.82 3.44
CA PRO A 80 -3.42 -16.84 3.82
C PRO A 80 -3.80 -15.59 4.62
N LEU A 81 -4.93 -14.98 4.29
CA LEU A 81 -5.43 -13.80 4.99
C LEU A 81 -5.70 -14.10 6.46
N SER A 82 -5.49 -13.10 7.30
CA SER A 82 -5.59 -13.25 8.75
C SER A 82 -6.56 -12.21 9.32
N PRO A 83 -7.79 -12.61 9.69
CA PRO A 83 -8.69 -11.75 10.46
C PRO A 83 -8.05 -11.26 11.76
N ALA A 84 -7.01 -11.96 12.25
CA ALA A 84 -6.23 -11.55 13.41
C ALA A 84 -5.46 -10.22 13.21
N LEU A 85 -5.32 -9.71 11.98
CA LEU A 85 -4.66 -8.45 11.67
C LEU A 85 -5.64 -7.26 11.54
N GLN A 86 -6.94 -7.49 11.70
CA GLN A 86 -7.97 -6.45 11.69
C GLN A 86 -8.17 -5.85 13.08
N ILE A 87 -8.53 -4.57 13.13
CA ILE A 87 -9.02 -3.87 14.31
C ILE A 87 -10.56 -3.77 14.23
N ILE A 88 -11.09 -3.12 13.19
CA ILE A 88 -12.53 -2.86 13.03
C ILE A 88 -13.30 -4.17 12.84
N GLY A 89 -12.81 -5.07 11.99
CA GLY A 89 -13.47 -6.36 11.73
C GLY A 89 -13.57 -7.29 12.96
N LYS A 90 -12.86 -6.96 14.05
CA LYS A 90 -12.93 -7.67 15.33
C LYS A 90 -13.67 -6.93 16.43
N MET A 91 -14.11 -5.70 16.20
CA MET A 91 -14.86 -4.96 17.20
C MET A 91 -16.17 -5.73 17.47
N LYS A 92 -16.41 -6.05 18.74
CA LYS A 92 -17.65 -6.67 19.21
C LYS A 92 -18.72 -5.61 19.45
#